data_AF-D7DSY0-F1
#
_entry.id   AF-D7DSY0-F1
#
_cell.length_a   1.000
_cell.length_b   1.000
_cell.length_c   1.000
_cell.angle_alpha   90.00
_cell.angle_beta   90.00
_cell.angle_gamma   90.00
#
_symmetry.space_group_name_H-M   'P 1'
#
loop_
_entity.id
_entity.type
_entity.pdbx_description
1 polymer ?
#
loop_
_entity_poly.entity_id
_entity_poly.type
_entity_poly.pdbx_seq_one_letter_code
_entity_poly.pdbx_strand_id
1 'polypeptide(L)'
;MVNQFPHFPVEALCQKHLGSAHVESHMLLGSLKRRRQITKHVEFDQVEVESIKKRHDELAKEMSERGYNHKSDLENVDKYITHLPEDILKKKANRGNVVHYLLYVKRCPECRKRYAIYLRRSIELGY
;
A
#
# COMPACT_ATOMS: atom_id res chain seq x y z
N MET A 1 6.40 14.36 12.48
CA MET A 1 6.84 14.26 11.06
C MET A 1 6.05 13.16 10.35
N VAL A 2 4.84 13.46 9.85
CA VAL A 2 3.84 12.45 9.42
C VAL A 2 4.06 11.87 8.00
N ASN A 3 5.23 12.07 7.39
CA ASN A 3 5.46 11.91 5.94
C ASN A 3 6.34 10.71 5.52
N GLN A 4 6.39 9.62 6.28
CA GLN A 4 7.28 8.49 5.94
C GLN A 4 6.64 7.35 5.14
N PHE A 5 5.30 7.30 5.01
CA PHE A 5 4.64 6.18 4.32
C PHE A 5 4.11 6.61 2.95
N PRO A 6 4.58 6.01 1.83
CA PRO A 6 4.07 6.30 0.48
C PRO A 6 2.60 5.89 0.32
N HIS A 7 2.09 5.08 1.26
CA HIS A 7 0.73 4.55 1.30
C HIS A 7 0.10 4.83 2.66
N PHE A 8 -1.24 4.79 2.70
CA PHE A 8 -1.98 4.90 3.96
C PHE A 8 -1.49 3.87 4.99
N PRO A 9 -1.29 4.22 6.27
CA PRO A 9 -0.73 3.30 7.27
C PRO A 9 -1.52 1.98 7.37
N VAL A 10 -0.83 0.83 7.41
CA VAL A 10 -1.49 -0.49 7.42
C VAL A 10 -2.37 -0.68 8.65
N GLU A 11 -1.87 -0.21 9.78
CA GLU A 11 -2.49 -0.26 11.10
C GLU A 11 -3.80 0.53 11.13
N ALA A 12 -3.87 1.59 10.32
CA ALA A 12 -5.03 2.45 10.18
C ALA A 12 -6.12 1.89 9.24
N LEU A 13 -5.83 0.87 8.42
CA LEU A 13 -6.84 0.26 7.55
C LEU A 13 -7.86 -0.52 8.38
N CYS A 14 -9.15 -0.42 8.07
CA CYS A 14 -10.16 -1.33 8.62
C CYS A 14 -10.01 -2.74 8.01
N GLN A 15 -10.64 -3.75 8.60
CA GLN A 15 -10.62 -5.15 8.12
C GLN A 15 -10.88 -5.27 6.61
N LYS A 16 -11.95 -4.63 6.12
CA LYS A 16 -12.31 -4.67 4.71
C LYS A 16 -11.21 -4.09 3.82
N HIS A 17 -10.72 -2.89 4.14
CA HIS A 17 -9.72 -2.22 3.30
C HIS A 17 -8.32 -2.80 3.45
N LEU A 18 -7.99 -3.42 4.59
CA LEU A 18 -6.78 -4.21 4.76
C LEU A 18 -6.78 -5.39 3.78
N GLY A 19 -7.88 -6.15 3.74
CA GLY A 19 -8.04 -7.25 2.79
C GLY A 19 -8.06 -6.78 1.33
N SER A 20 -8.75 -5.67 1.02
CA SER A 20 -8.76 -5.13 -0.34
C SER A 20 -7.38 -4.66 -0.82
N ALA A 21 -6.61 -3.98 0.03
CA ALA A 21 -5.25 -3.55 -0.30
C ALA A 21 -4.30 -4.73 -0.47
N HIS A 22 -4.47 -5.79 0.34
CA HIS A 22 -3.72 -7.04 0.21
C HIS A 22 -3.98 -7.71 -1.14
N VAL A 23 -5.25 -7.85 -1.54
CA VAL A 23 -5.66 -8.39 -2.83
C VAL A 23 -5.14 -7.54 -4.00
N GLU A 24 -5.15 -6.21 -3.86
CA GLU A 24 -4.63 -5.29 -4.87
C GLU A 24 -3.15 -5.54 -5.16
N SER A 25 -2.31 -5.83 -4.16
CA SER A 25 -0.91 -6.21 -4.38
C SER A 25 -0.78 -7.46 -5.26
N HIS A 26 -1.64 -8.47 -5.06
CA HIS A 26 -1.69 -9.65 -5.95
C HIS A 26 -2.17 -9.31 -7.36
N MET A 27 -3.14 -8.39 -7.49
CA MET A 27 -3.64 -7.94 -8.79
C MET A 27 -2.56 -7.17 -9.57
N LEU A 28 -1.76 -6.35 -8.89
CA LEU A 28 -0.62 -5.63 -9.46
C LEU A 28 0.45 -6.61 -9.95
N LEU A 29 0.86 -7.58 -9.12
CA LEU A 29 1.79 -8.64 -9.55
C LEU A 29 1.23 -9.41 -10.76
N GLY A 30 -0.06 -9.78 -10.73
CA GLY A 30 -0.72 -10.45 -11.85
C GLY A 30 -0.73 -9.61 -13.13
N SER A 31 -0.75 -8.29 -13.02
CA SER A 31 -0.67 -7.37 -14.16
C SER A 31 0.75 -7.29 -14.72
N LEU A 32 1.75 -7.20 -13.83
CA LEU A 32 3.18 -7.25 -14.20
C LEU A 32 3.54 -8.56 -14.90
N LYS A 33 3.08 -9.71 -14.37
CA LYS A 33 3.27 -11.04 -14.98
C LYS A 33 2.76 -11.11 -16.42
N ARG A 34 1.68 -10.38 -16.72
CA ARG A 34 1.04 -10.31 -18.06
C ARG A 34 1.56 -9.15 -18.91
N ARG A 35 2.62 -8.46 -18.46
CA ARG A 35 3.19 -7.26 -19.11
C ARG A 35 2.13 -6.20 -19.42
N ARG A 36 1.12 -6.06 -18.55
CA ARG A 36 0.10 -5.03 -18.69
C ARG A 36 0.69 -3.67 -18.32
N GLN A 37 0.25 -2.65 -19.02
CA GLN A 37 0.70 -1.28 -18.78
C GLN A 37 0.19 -0.79 -17.42
N ILE A 38 1.12 -0.52 -16.50
CA ILE A 38 0.82 0.08 -15.18
C ILE A 38 1.29 1.53 -15.05
N THR A 39 1.85 2.10 -16.13
CA THR A 39 2.49 3.43 -16.13
C THR A 39 1.56 4.52 -15.62
N LYS A 40 0.27 4.50 -16.00
CA LYS A 40 -0.72 5.47 -15.48
C LYS A 40 -0.89 5.40 -13.96
N HIS A 41 -0.87 4.20 -13.37
CA HIS A 41 -0.97 4.07 -11.92
C HIS A 41 0.27 4.65 -11.22
N VAL A 42 1.44 4.50 -11.84
CA VAL A 42 2.69 5.11 -11.36
C VAL A 42 2.69 6.63 -11.58
N GLU A 43 2.16 7.11 -12.70
CA GLU A 43 2.00 8.53 -13.02
C GLU A 43 1.11 9.24 -11.99
N PHE A 44 0.00 8.62 -11.60
CA PHE A 44 -0.97 9.14 -10.62
C PHE A 44 -0.61 8.86 -9.15
N ASP A 45 0.62 8.46 -8.85
CA ASP A 45 1.09 8.14 -7.49
C ASP A 45 0.26 7.07 -6.76
N GLN A 46 -0.38 6.15 -7.50
CA GLN A 46 -1.16 5.05 -6.93
C GLN A 46 -0.27 3.84 -6.63
N VAL A 47 0.81 3.66 -7.39
CA VAL A 47 1.70 2.51 -7.30
C VAL A 47 3.15 2.98 -7.35
N GLU A 48 3.96 2.47 -6.43
CA GLU A 48 5.42 2.48 -6.52
C GLU A 48 5.87 1.03 -6.77
N VAL A 49 6.44 0.75 -7.94
CA VAL A 49 6.62 -0.63 -8.43
C VAL A 49 7.51 -1.45 -7.50
N GLU A 50 8.64 -0.89 -7.09
CA GLU A 50 9.61 -1.53 -6.19
C GLU A 50 9.05 -1.77 -4.78
N SER A 51 8.00 -1.03 -4.37
CA SER A 51 7.43 -1.15 -3.03
C SER A 51 6.33 -2.21 -2.94
N ILE A 52 5.83 -2.77 -4.06
CA ILE A 52 4.67 -3.68 -4.08
C ILE A 52 4.86 -4.87 -3.11
N LYS A 53 6.01 -5.55 -3.17
CA LYS A 53 6.30 -6.69 -2.28
C LYS A 53 6.40 -6.26 -0.82
N LYS A 54 7.14 -5.19 -0.56
CA LYS A 54 7.28 -4.64 0.80
C LYS A 54 5.91 -4.28 1.38
N ARG A 55 5.07 -3.61 0.60
CA ARG A 55 3.73 -3.20 1.00
C ARG A 55 2.83 -4.40 1.29
N HIS A 56 2.88 -5.43 0.44
CA HIS A 56 2.19 -6.68 0.69
C HIS A 56 2.61 -7.30 2.04
N ASP A 57 3.90 -7.32 2.35
CA ASP A 57 4.40 -7.92 3.58
C ASP A 57 3.97 -7.15 4.84
N GLU A 58 3.95 -5.82 4.76
CA GLU A 58 3.38 -4.96 5.82
C GLU A 58 1.89 -5.28 6.04
N LEU A 59 1.11 -5.47 4.96
CA LEU A 59 -0.31 -5.83 5.03
C LEU A 59 -0.49 -7.24 5.61
N ALA A 60 0.29 -8.22 5.15
CA ALA A 60 0.24 -9.60 5.62
C ALA A 60 0.62 -9.72 7.10
N LYS A 61 1.60 -8.93 7.55
CA LYS A 61 1.98 -8.81 8.96
C LYS A 61 0.81 -8.26 9.79
N GLU A 62 0.22 -7.14 9.39
CA GLU A 62 -0.94 -6.55 10.07
C GLU A 62 -2.15 -7.51 10.09
N MET A 63 -2.38 -8.24 8.99
CA MET A 63 -3.40 -9.29 8.94
C MET A 63 -3.13 -10.39 9.98
N SER A 64 -1.89 -10.85 10.08
CA SER A 64 -1.49 -11.88 11.04
C SER A 64 -1.67 -11.40 12.49
N GLU A 65 -1.26 -10.16 12.79
CA GLU A 65 -1.44 -9.54 14.11
C GLU A 65 -2.92 -9.38 14.50
N ARG A 66 -3.81 -9.24 13.52
CA ARG A 66 -5.28 -9.21 13.73
C ARG A 66 -5.93 -10.60 13.74
N GLY A 67 -5.15 -11.67 13.70
CA GLY A 67 -5.66 -13.05 13.77
C GLY A 67 -6.18 -13.62 12.45
N TYR A 68 -5.79 -13.06 11.30
CA TYR A 68 -6.15 -13.62 9.99
C TYR A 68 -5.25 -14.80 9.68
N ASN A 69 -5.82 -15.80 9.00
CA ASN A 69 -5.07 -16.94 8.49
C ASN A 69 -4.48 -16.63 7.10
N HIS A 70 -3.44 -15.80 7.03
CA HIS A 70 -2.78 -15.45 5.77
C HIS A 70 -1.93 -16.64 5.26
N LYS A 71 -2.16 -17.06 4.01
CA LYS A 71 -1.49 -18.22 3.39
C LYS A 71 -1.07 -17.97 1.94
N SER A 72 -1.00 -16.70 1.53
CA SER A 72 -0.84 -16.30 0.13
C SER A 72 0.33 -15.34 0.00
N ASP A 73 1.55 -15.84 0.14
CA ASP A 73 2.73 -14.99 -0.02
C ASP A 73 2.84 -14.45 -1.46
N LEU A 74 3.36 -13.22 -1.57
CA LEU A 74 3.59 -12.59 -2.86
C LEU A 74 4.99 -12.93 -3.36
N GLU A 75 5.12 -13.31 -4.63
CA GLU A 75 6.44 -13.47 -5.25
C GLU A 75 7.15 -12.11 -5.40
N ASN A 76 8.48 -12.13 -5.48
CA ASN A 76 9.25 -10.93 -5.78
C ASN A 76 8.94 -10.43 -7.22
N VAL A 77 8.82 -9.11 -7.38
CA VAL A 77 8.44 -8.45 -8.64
C VAL A 77 9.59 -8.39 -9.66
N ASP A 78 10.84 -8.54 -9.23
CA ASP A 78 12.06 -8.33 -10.04
C ASP A 78 12.03 -9.03 -11.41
N LYS A 79 11.49 -10.25 -11.47
CA LYS A 79 11.41 -11.06 -12.70
C LYS A 79 10.41 -10.51 -13.73
N TYR A 80 9.46 -9.69 -13.29
CA TYR A 80 8.32 -9.24 -14.08
C TYR A 80 8.42 -7.78 -14.48
N ILE A 81 9.43 -7.04 -14.02
CA ILE A 81 9.55 -5.60 -14.23
C ILE A 81 10.56 -5.19 -15.30
N THR A 82 11.30 -6.15 -15.88
CA THR A 82 12.37 -5.93 -16.88
C THR A 82 11.91 -5.23 -18.16
N HIS A 83 10.61 -5.20 -18.42
CA HIS A 83 10.01 -4.55 -19.60
C HIS A 83 9.56 -3.11 -19.33
N LEU A 84 9.62 -2.64 -18.09
CA LEU A 84 9.19 -1.30 -17.72
C LEU A 84 10.35 -0.30 -17.87
N PRO A 85 10.06 0.95 -18.27
CA PRO A 85 11.06 2.03 -18.30
C PRO A 85 11.66 2.31 -16.91
N GLU A 86 12.93 2.70 -16.86
CA GLU A 86 13.66 2.95 -15.61
C GLU A 86 13.05 4.09 -14.77
N ASP A 87 12.52 5.12 -15.42
CA ASP A 87 11.81 6.23 -14.79
C ASP A 87 10.53 5.75 -14.08
N ILE A 88 9.82 4.79 -14.65
CA ILE A 88 8.64 4.17 -14.03
C ILE A 88 9.04 3.28 -12.84
N LEU A 89 10.15 2.54 -12.95
CA LEU A 89 10.63 1.67 -11.88
C LEU A 89 11.06 2.47 -10.64
N LYS A 90 11.84 3.52 -10.86
CA LYS A 90 12.43 4.33 -9.78
C LYS A 90 11.49 5.42 -9.26
N LYS A 91 10.35 5.67 -9.93
CA LYS A 91 9.40 6.68 -9.48
C LYS A 91 8.86 6.34 -8.10
N LYS A 92 9.09 7.26 -7.16
CA LYS A 92 8.54 7.23 -5.81
C LYS A 92 7.21 7.96 -5.80
N ALA A 93 6.20 7.33 -5.21
CA ALA A 93 4.88 7.96 -5.07
C ALA A 93 4.98 9.19 -4.16
N ASN A 94 4.27 10.27 -4.51
CA ASN A 94 4.26 11.47 -3.69
C ASN A 94 3.64 11.21 -2.31
N ARG A 95 4.46 11.36 -1.27
CA ARG A 95 4.13 11.09 0.15
C ARG A 95 3.10 12.05 0.75
N GLY A 96 2.91 13.22 0.11
CA GLY A 96 1.88 14.19 0.47
C GLY A 96 0.58 14.01 -0.31
N ASN A 97 0.47 12.97 -1.14
CA ASN A 97 -0.70 12.79 -1.98
C ASN A 97 -1.92 12.47 -1.12
N VAL A 98 -2.74 13.52 -0.95
CA VAL A 98 -3.97 13.54 -0.18
C VAL A 98 -4.97 12.48 -0.67
N VAL A 99 -4.81 11.93 -1.89
CA VAL A 99 -5.73 10.96 -2.47
C VAL A 99 -5.95 9.75 -1.55
N HIS A 100 -4.90 9.14 -0.97
CA HIS A 100 -5.09 8.00 -0.06
C HIS A 100 -5.78 8.39 1.25
N TYR A 101 -5.43 9.54 1.82
CA TYR A 101 -6.14 10.11 2.98
C TYR A 101 -7.62 10.37 2.66
N LEU A 102 -7.91 10.99 1.51
CA LEU A 102 -9.25 11.29 1.05
C LEU A 102 -10.04 10.00 0.77
N LEU A 103 -9.43 8.99 0.17
CA LEU A 103 -10.08 7.72 -0.15
C LEU A 103 -10.45 6.93 1.10
N TYR A 104 -9.54 6.77 2.06
CA TYR A 104 -9.83 5.95 3.24
C TYR A 104 -10.50 6.74 4.36
N VAL A 105 -9.97 7.91 4.73
CA VAL A 105 -10.43 8.65 5.91
C VAL A 105 -11.74 9.38 5.65
N LYS A 106 -11.93 9.98 4.46
CA LYS A 106 -13.22 10.64 4.17
C LYS A 106 -14.32 9.64 3.88
N ARG A 107 -14.06 8.57 3.12
CA ARG A 107 -15.11 7.63 2.66
C ARG A 107 -15.43 6.49 3.63
N CYS A 108 -14.51 6.12 4.53
CA CYS A 108 -14.74 5.00 5.46
C CYS A 108 -14.68 5.47 6.92
N PRO A 109 -15.81 5.44 7.66
CA PRO A 109 -15.83 5.81 9.08
C PRO A 109 -14.88 4.97 9.94
N GLU A 110 -14.72 3.68 9.63
CA GLU A 110 -13.84 2.79 10.40
C GLU A 110 -12.36 3.09 10.17
N CYS A 111 -11.95 3.30 8.91
CA CYS A 111 -10.57 3.76 8.64
C CYS A 111 -10.31 5.13 9.26
N ARG A 112 -11.31 6.03 9.29
CA ARG A 112 -11.19 7.33 9.96
C ARG A 112 -10.89 7.20 11.45
N LYS A 113 -11.66 6.36 12.16
CA LYS A 113 -11.45 6.10 13.60
C LYS A 113 -10.06 5.52 13.85
N ARG A 114 -9.67 4.50 13.08
CA ARG A 114 -8.35 3.85 13.22
C ARG A 114 -7.19 4.80 12.91
N TYR A 115 -7.34 5.67 11.92
CA TYR A 115 -6.35 6.69 11.60
C TYR A 115 -6.17 7.72 12.72
N ALA A 116 -7.25 8.14 13.38
CA ALA A 116 -7.16 9.02 14.54
C ALA A 116 -6.40 8.36 15.70
N ILE A 117 -6.64 7.06 15.95
CA ILE A 117 -5.89 6.28 16.95
C ILE A 117 -4.41 6.18 16.55
N TYR A 118 -4.13 5.87 15.28
CA TYR A 118 -2.77 5.81 14.75
C TYR A 118 -2.02 7.13 14.97
N LEU A 119 -2.62 8.27 14.57
CA LEU A 119 -2.01 9.59 14.76
C LEU A 119 -1.71 9.90 16.23
N ARG A 120 -2.65 9.59 17.13
CA ARG A 120 -2.45 9.79 18.56
C ARG A 120 -1.25 9.00 19.09
N ARG A 121 -1.14 7.72 18.71
CA ARG A 121 0.00 6.86 19.09
C ARG A 121 1.31 7.39 18.52
N SER A 122 1.32 7.84 17.27
CA SER A 122 2.52 8.40 16.63
C SER A 122 3.02 9.65 17.36
N ILE A 123 2.11 10.53 17.80
CA ILE A 123 2.43 11.71 18.59
C ILE A 123 3.00 11.33 19.96
N GLU A 124 2.36 10.37 20.65
CA GLU A 124 2.79 9.88 21.97
C GLU A 124 4.19 9.24 21.92
N LEU A 125 4.54 8.61 20.79
CA LEU A 125 5.85 7.99 20.55
C LEU A 125 6.91 8.95 20.00
N GLY A 126 6.59 10.23 19.81
CA GLY A 126 7.55 11.27 19.39
C GLY A 126 7.90 11.28 17.89
N TYR A 127 7.06 10.68 17.03
CA TYR A 127 7.28 10.62 15.57
C TYR A 127 6.70 11.83 14.81
#